data_AF-A0A058ZBY6-F1
#
_entry.id   AF-A0A058ZBY6-F1
#
_cell.length_a   1.000
_cell.length_b   1.000
_cell.length_c   1.000
_cell.angle_alpha   90.00
_cell.angle_beta   90.00
_cell.angle_gamma   90.00
#
_symmetry.space_group_name_H-M   'P 1'
#
loop_
_entity.id
_entity.type
_entity.pdbx_description
1 polymer ?
#
loop_
_entity_poly.entity_id
_entity_poly.type
_entity_poly.pdbx_seq_one_letter_code
_entity_poly.pdbx_strand_id
1 'polypeptide(L)'
;MYDFGYLLRALTAQQLPDNEADFFRLIRLFFPWIYDIKYIMRSVRTATPIRGGLQDLATYLQLSLVGQQHQAGSDSLTTSLAFFAIRSRFFEDSLEAEKFSGHIYGLNLHGSIAAVNSLFAGTSGSSIH
;
A
#
# COMPACT_ATOMS: atom_id res chain seq x y z
N MET A 1 1.55 -6.73 4.86
CA MET A 1 2.91 -6.13 4.85
C MET A 1 3.98 -7.21 4.75
N TYR A 2 3.90 -8.26 5.56
CA TYR A 2 4.86 -9.38 5.52
C TYR A 2 4.66 -10.32 4.31
N ASP A 3 3.49 -10.27 3.67
CA ASP A 3 3.08 -11.18 2.60
C ASP A 3 4.06 -11.16 1.42
N PHE A 4 4.45 -9.97 0.98
CA PHE A 4 5.41 -9.78 -0.11
C PHE A 4 6.83 -10.26 0.22
N GLY A 5 7.25 -10.17 1.49
CA GLY A 5 8.52 -10.74 1.95
C GLY A 5 8.51 -12.27 1.90
N TYR A 6 7.44 -12.90 2.37
CA TYR A 6 7.30 -14.36 2.27
C TYR A 6 7.21 -14.83 0.82
N LEU A 7 6.47 -14.13 -0.03
CA LEU A 7 6.37 -14.44 -1.47
C LEU A 7 7.73 -14.32 -2.16
N LEU A 8 8.49 -13.23 -1.92
CA LEU A 8 9.83 -13.11 -2.48
C LEU A 8 10.74 -14.25 -2.01
N ARG A 9 10.74 -14.57 -0.72
CA ARG A 9 11.56 -15.67 -0.19
C ARG A 9 11.20 -17.01 -0.85
N ALA A 10 9.92 -17.24 -1.09
CA ALA A 10 9.44 -18.46 -1.77
C ALA A 10 9.85 -18.49 -3.25
N LEU A 11 9.79 -17.35 -3.94
CA LEU A 11 10.13 -17.25 -5.37
C LEU A 11 11.64 -17.29 -5.64
N THR A 12 12.45 -16.68 -4.76
CA THR A 12 13.90 -16.63 -4.94
C THR A 12 14.62 -17.80 -4.30
N ALA A 13 14.01 -18.46 -3.31
CA ALA A 13 14.66 -19.43 -2.43
C ALA A 13 15.95 -18.88 -1.77
N GLN A 14 16.05 -17.55 -1.62
CA GLN A 14 17.17 -16.85 -1.00
C GLN A 14 16.71 -16.11 0.26
N GLN A 15 17.65 -15.68 1.09
CA GLN A 15 17.36 -14.71 2.14
C GLN A 15 16.85 -13.39 1.54
N LEU A 16 16.04 -12.66 2.31
CA LEU A 16 15.59 -11.33 1.90
C LEU A 16 16.78 -10.37 1.85
N PRO A 17 16.76 -9.35 0.97
CA PRO A 17 17.80 -8.34 0.95
C PRO A 17 17.92 -7.61 2.29
N ASP A 18 19.15 -7.30 2.70
CA ASP A 18 19.43 -6.59 3.96
C ASP A 18 19.00 -5.12 3.94
N ASN A 19 18.79 -4.56 2.74
CA ASN A 19 18.38 -3.17 2.57
C ASN A 19 17.04 -3.04 1.83
N GLU A 20 16.30 -2.00 2.20
CA GLU A 20 14.96 -1.71 1.68
C GLU A 20 14.95 -1.42 0.18
N ALA A 21 15.99 -0.77 -0.36
CA ALA A 21 16.07 -0.41 -1.77
C ALA A 21 16.15 -1.65 -2.68
N ASP A 22 16.99 -2.62 -2.34
CA ASP A 22 17.10 -3.89 -3.06
C ASP A 22 15.84 -4.74 -2.90
N PHE A 23 15.21 -4.72 -1.73
CA PHE A 23 13.90 -5.35 -1.52
C PHE A 23 12.86 -4.78 -2.51
N PHE A 24 12.71 -3.45 -2.59
CA PHE A 24 11.77 -2.83 -3.53
C PHE A 24 12.15 -3.07 -4.99
N ARG A 25 13.44 -3.12 -5.32
CA ARG A 25 13.90 -3.47 -6.67
C ARG A 25 13.43 -4.87 -7.05
N LEU A 26 13.61 -5.86 -6.18
CA LEU A 26 13.14 -7.23 -6.43
C LEU A 26 11.62 -7.31 -6.45
N ILE A 27 10.93 -6.65 -5.52
CA ILE A 27 9.47 -6.60 -5.50
C ILE A 27 8.93 -6.09 -6.84
N ARG A 28 9.46 -4.99 -7.37
CA ARG A 28 9.02 -4.42 -8.65
C ARG A 28 9.33 -5.32 -9.85
N LEU A 29 10.35 -6.18 -9.73
CA LEU A 29 10.69 -7.16 -10.77
C LEU A 29 9.66 -8.29 -10.83
N PHE A 30 9.29 -8.86 -9.68
CA PHE A 30 8.33 -9.97 -9.60
C PHE A 30 6.87 -9.50 -9.67
N PHE A 31 6.58 -8.32 -9.13
CA PHE A 31 5.24 -7.76 -8.98
C PHE A 31 5.24 -6.30 -9.47
N PRO A 32 5.23 -6.07 -10.79
CA PRO A 32 5.32 -4.72 -11.36
C PRO A 32 4.11 -3.83 -11.02
N TRP A 33 2.96 -4.45 -10.72
CA TRP A 33 1.72 -3.76 -10.36
C TRP A 33 1.24 -4.26 -9.01
N ILE A 34 1.46 -3.44 -7.97
CA ILE A 34 0.98 -3.71 -6.60
C ILE A 34 0.07 -2.58 -6.17
N TYR A 35 -1.14 -2.95 -5.74
CA TYR A 35 -2.10 -2.01 -5.15
C TYR A 35 -2.40 -2.45 -3.72
N ASP A 36 -1.88 -1.71 -2.75
CA ASP A 36 -2.19 -1.93 -1.34
C ASP A 36 -3.48 -1.17 -1.00
N ILE A 37 -4.54 -1.91 -0.67
CA ILE A 37 -5.84 -1.31 -0.31
C ILE A 37 -5.70 -0.35 0.84
N LYS A 38 -4.90 -0.67 1.86
CA LYS A 38 -4.71 0.20 3.02
C LYS A 38 -3.98 1.49 2.65
N TYR A 39 -3.09 1.44 1.66
CA TYR A 39 -2.49 2.64 1.09
C TYR A 39 -3.53 3.48 0.33
N ILE A 40 -4.31 2.86 -0.57
CA ILE A 40 -5.37 3.53 -1.35
C ILE A 40 -6.39 4.21 -0.43
N MET A 41 -6.80 3.54 0.64
CA MET A 41 -7.77 4.03 1.61
C MET A 41 -7.38 5.37 2.26
N ARG A 42 -6.10 5.76 2.26
CA ARG A 42 -5.66 7.08 2.75
C ARG A 42 -6.11 8.23 1.85
N SER A 43 -6.34 7.97 0.57
CA SER A 43 -6.83 8.95 -0.41
C SER A 43 -8.35 8.98 -0.50
N VAL A 44 -9.04 8.00 0.10
CA VAL A 44 -10.50 7.94 0.16
C VAL A 44 -11.00 8.88 1.26
N ARG A 45 -11.79 9.89 0.88
CA ARG A 45 -12.41 10.82 1.83
C ARG A 45 -13.85 10.40 2.11
N THR A 46 -14.12 9.99 3.34
CA THR A 46 -15.45 9.60 3.83
C THR A 46 -15.85 10.47 5.00
N ALA A 47 -17.15 10.57 5.28
CA ALA A 47 -17.67 11.33 6.42
C ALA A 47 -17.11 10.83 7.77
N THR A 48 -16.84 9.53 7.87
CA THR A 48 -16.14 8.91 8.99
C THR A 48 -14.93 8.15 8.47
N PRO A 49 -13.72 8.37 9.03
CA PRO A 49 -12.55 7.60 8.63
C PRO A 49 -12.78 6.11 8.87
N ILE A 50 -12.54 5.29 7.85
CA ILE A 50 -12.58 3.83 7.99
C ILE A 50 -11.32 3.42 8.74
N ARG A 51 -11.48 3.19 10.04
CA ARG A 51 -10.43 2.70 10.94
C ARG A 51 -10.67 1.22 11.15
N GLY A 52 -9.65 0.39 10.92
CA GLY A 52 -9.79 -1.04 11.15
C GLY A 52 -8.99 -1.92 10.20
N GLY A 53 -9.28 -3.21 10.26
CA GLY A 53 -8.73 -4.24 9.39
C GLY A 53 -9.59 -4.47 8.14
N LEU A 54 -9.28 -5.56 7.41
CA LEU A 54 -10.01 -5.96 6.21
C LEU A 54 -11.50 -6.20 6.46
N GLN A 55 -11.85 -6.72 7.64
CA GLN A 55 -13.23 -7.04 8.03
C GLN A 55 -14.07 -5.77 8.25
N ASP A 56 -13.50 -4.76 8.89
CA ASP A 56 -14.17 -3.47 9.10
C ASP A 56 -14.43 -2.78 7.76
N LEU A 57 -13.45 -2.85 6.85
CA LEU A 57 -13.58 -2.36 5.49
C LEU A 57 -14.68 -3.10 4.71
N ALA A 58 -14.73 -4.44 4.81
CA ALA A 58 -15.74 -5.22 4.11
C ALA A 58 -17.15 -4.92 4.62
N THR A 59 -17.30 -4.76 5.93
CA THR A 59 -18.56 -4.31 6.57
C THR A 59 -18.97 -2.93 6.06
N TYR A 60 -18.04 -1.98 6.05
CA TYR A 60 -18.28 -0.63 5.55
C TYR A 60 -18.73 -0.61 4.07
N LEU A 61 -18.08 -1.43 3.24
CA LEU A 61 -18.40 -1.57 1.82
C LEU A 61 -19.65 -2.44 1.56
N GLN A 62 -20.21 -3.06 2.61
CA GLN A 62 -21.36 -3.98 2.54
C GLN A 62 -21.08 -5.17 1.61
N LEU A 63 -19.90 -5.77 1.73
CA LEU A 63 -19.51 -6.93 0.92
C LEU A 63 -20.10 -8.22 1.50
N SER A 64 -20.56 -9.11 0.63
CA SER A 64 -20.93 -10.47 1.00
C SER A 64 -19.67 -11.31 1.19
N LEU A 65 -19.35 -11.63 2.44
CA LEU A 65 -18.19 -12.42 2.81
C LEU A 65 -18.45 -13.91 2.59
N VAL A 66 -17.47 -14.61 2.04
CA VAL A 66 -17.54 -16.04 1.74
C VAL A 66 -16.32 -16.72 2.32
N GLY A 67 -16.55 -17.76 3.13
CA GLY A 67 -15.49 -18.57 3.74
C GLY A 67 -15.20 -18.21 5.20
N GLN A 68 -14.20 -18.88 5.77
CA GLN A 68 -13.78 -18.66 7.15
C GLN A 68 -12.81 -17.48 7.23
N GLN A 69 -13.08 -16.55 8.14
CA GLN A 69 -12.18 -15.45 8.48
C GLN A 69 -10.79 -15.98 8.90
N HIS A 70 -9.74 -15.25 8.56
CA HIS A 70 -8.34 -15.60 8.88
C HIS A 70 -7.80 -16.81 8.11
N GLN A 71 -8.44 -17.19 7.01
CA GLN A 71 -7.84 -18.06 6.01
C GLN A 71 -7.39 -17.25 4.81
N ALA A 72 -6.16 -17.49 4.35
CA ALA A 72 -5.56 -16.74 3.24
C ALA A 72 -6.44 -16.70 1.98
N GLY A 73 -7.16 -17.80 1.66
CA GLY A 73 -8.08 -17.84 0.52
C GLY A 73 -9.29 -16.91 0.68
N SER A 74 -9.99 -17.00 1.82
CA SER A 74 -11.14 -16.13 2.14
C SER A 74 -10.74 -14.66 2.21
N ASP A 75 -9.60 -14.37 2.84
CA ASP A 75 -9.08 -13.01 2.99
C ASP A 75 -8.63 -12.44 1.63
N SER A 76 -8.05 -13.26 0.74
CA SER A 76 -7.68 -12.84 -0.61
C SER A 76 -8.90 -12.50 -1.48
N LEU A 77 -9.97 -13.31 -1.40
CA LEU A 77 -11.24 -13.01 -2.08
C LEU A 77 -11.84 -11.70 -1.55
N THR A 78 -11.89 -11.55 -0.22
CA THR A 78 -12.42 -10.34 0.43
C THR A 78 -11.61 -9.10 0.03
N THR A 79 -10.28 -9.22 0.00
CA THR A 79 -9.37 -8.16 -0.47
C THR A 79 -9.69 -7.80 -1.92
N SER A 80 -9.84 -8.78 -2.80
CA SER A 80 -10.16 -8.54 -4.22
C SER A 80 -11.49 -7.82 -4.39
N LEU A 81 -12.54 -8.27 -3.70
CA LEU A 81 -13.85 -7.63 -3.72
C LEU A 81 -13.80 -6.19 -3.19
N ALA A 82 -13.08 -5.97 -2.10
CA ALA A 82 -12.89 -4.63 -1.53
C ALA A 82 -12.18 -3.70 -2.50
N PHE A 83 -11.14 -4.17 -3.19
CA PHE A 83 -10.42 -3.38 -4.20
C PHE A 83 -11.35 -2.89 -5.31
N PHE A 84 -12.13 -3.79 -5.93
CA PHE A 84 -13.04 -3.39 -7.01
C PHE A 84 -14.16 -2.48 -6.51
N ALA A 85 -14.70 -2.72 -5.32
CA ALA A 85 -15.70 -1.85 -4.72
C ALA A 85 -15.15 -0.44 -4.46
N ILE A 86 -13.92 -0.32 -3.95
CA ILE A 86 -13.27 0.98 -3.72
C ILE A 86 -13.02 1.70 -5.04
N ARG A 87 -12.43 1.00 -6.01
CA ARG A 87 -12.13 1.54 -7.34
C ARG A 87 -13.38 2.10 -8.02
N SER A 88 -14.49 1.36 -7.97
CA SER A 88 -15.74 1.80 -8.58
C SER A 88 -16.38 2.97 -7.81
N ARG A 89 -16.50 2.88 -6.47
CA ARG A 89 -17.24 3.87 -5.67
C ARG A 89 -16.53 5.19 -5.43
N PHE A 90 -15.20 5.18 -5.36
CA PHE A 90 -14.42 6.35 -4.97
C PHE A 90 -13.50 6.89 -6.06
N PHE A 91 -13.32 6.14 -7.16
CA PHE A 91 -12.37 6.49 -8.21
C PHE A 91 -12.96 6.37 -9.62
N GLU A 92 -14.29 6.26 -9.77
CA GLU A 92 -14.96 6.20 -11.10
C GLU A 92 -14.35 5.14 -12.03
N ASP A 93 -14.01 3.98 -11.45
CA ASP A 93 -13.34 2.87 -12.14
C ASP A 93 -11.94 3.20 -12.72
N SER A 94 -11.36 4.35 -12.37
CA SER A 94 -10.05 4.82 -12.83
C SER A 94 -9.12 5.14 -11.67
N LEU A 95 -8.13 4.27 -11.46
CA LEU A 95 -7.15 4.42 -10.39
C LEU A 95 -5.79 4.78 -10.97
N GLU A 96 -5.27 5.97 -10.63
CA GLU A 96 -4.01 6.49 -11.14
C GLU A 96 -2.81 5.63 -10.74
N ALA A 97 -2.23 4.90 -11.71
CA ALA A 97 -1.13 3.99 -11.45
C ALA A 97 0.10 4.70 -10.85
N GLU A 98 0.42 5.91 -11.30
CA GLU A 98 1.57 6.70 -10.80
C GLU A 98 1.45 7.02 -9.30
N LYS A 99 0.21 7.19 -8.81
CA LYS A 99 -0.07 7.56 -7.43
C LYS A 99 -0.15 6.36 -6.50
N PHE A 100 -0.62 5.21 -6.99
CA PHE A 100 -0.99 4.09 -6.13
C PHE A 100 -0.18 2.80 -6.38
N SER A 101 0.30 2.58 -7.60
CA SER A 101 1.04 1.36 -7.92
C SER A 101 2.38 1.32 -7.21
N GLY A 102 2.74 0.15 -6.66
CA GLY A 102 4.03 -0.08 -6.01
C GLY A 102 4.18 0.58 -4.63
N HIS A 103 3.12 1.21 -4.12
CA HIS A 103 3.09 1.81 -2.80
C HIS A 103 2.44 0.84 -1.80
N ILE A 104 3.23 0.38 -0.84
CA ILE A 104 2.86 -0.59 0.19
C ILE A 104 2.74 0.15 1.53
N TYR A 105 1.62 -0.07 2.22
CA TYR A 105 1.36 0.57 3.49
C TYR A 105 2.40 0.15 4.54
N GLY A 106 3.00 1.15 5.20
CA GLY A 106 3.99 0.93 6.28
C GLY A 106 5.43 0.74 5.81
N LEU A 107 5.68 0.61 4.50
CA LEU A 107 7.05 0.49 3.97
C LEU A 107 7.48 1.75 3.20
N ASN A 108 6.63 2.34 2.37
CA ASN A 108 6.98 3.51 1.56
C ASN A 108 7.06 4.86 2.33
N LEU A 109 7.40 4.86 3.62
CA LEU A 109 7.50 6.08 4.46
C LEU A 109 8.79 6.89 4.20
N HIS A 110 9.87 6.27 3.71
CA HIS A 110 11.17 6.93 3.57
C HIS A 110 11.36 7.74 2.28
N GLY A 111 10.52 7.56 1.25
CA GLY A 111 10.58 8.38 0.04
C GLY A 111 10.10 9.83 0.24
N SER A 112 9.23 10.04 1.23
CA SER A 112 8.68 11.38 1.53
C SER A 112 9.61 12.19 2.45
N ILE A 113 10.28 11.56 3.43
CA ILE A 113 11.17 12.27 4.37
C ILE A 113 12.37 12.90 3.65
N ALA A 114 12.92 12.25 2.62
CA ALA A 114 13.96 12.85 1.78
C ALA A 114 13.46 14.12 1.07
N ALA A 115 12.22 14.11 0.55
CA ALA A 115 11.60 15.28 -0.07
C ALA A 115 11.32 16.41 0.94
N VAL A 116 10.86 16.07 2.16
CA VAL A 116 10.64 17.10 3.20
C VAL A 116 11.97 17.69 3.69
N ASN A 117 13.02 16.88 3.83
CA ASN A 117 14.36 17.36 4.20
C ASN A 117 14.96 18.29 3.13
N SER A 118 14.69 18.07 1.84
CA SER A 118 15.10 19.00 0.77
C SER A 118 14.34 20.34 0.79
N LEU A 119 13.11 20.39 1.32
CA LEU A 119 12.41 21.65 1.54
C LEU A 119 12.97 22.45 2.73
N PHE A 120 13.51 21.79 3.75
CA PHE A 120 14.08 22.44 4.94
C PHE A 120 15.57 22.75 4.84
N ALA A 121 16.30 22.16 3.89
CA ALA A 121 17.73 22.43 3.67
C ALA A 121 18.00 23.75 2.91
N GLY A 122 16.97 24.47 2.45
CA GLY A 122 17.10 25.65 1.60
C GLY A 122 17.15 27.02 2.30
N THR A 123 17.08 27.10 3.64
CA THR A 123 16.91 28.41 4.34
C THR A 123 18.07 28.86 5.24
N SER A 124 19.22 28.18 5.28
CA SER A 124 20.38 28.67 6.02
C SER A 124 21.42 29.31 5.10
N GLY A 125 21.29 30.61 4.81
CA GLY A 125 22.30 31.33 4.06
C GLY A 125 22.01 32.81 3.84
N SER A 126 22.16 33.63 4.87
CA SER A 126 22.54 35.05 4.71
C SER A 126 23.23 35.53 5.98
N SER A 127 24.57 35.50 5.93
CA SER A 127 25.44 36.20 6.87
C SER A 127 25.21 37.69 6.71
N ILE A 128 24.80 38.33 7.81
CA ILE A 128 24.83 39.79 7.97
C ILE A 128 26.28 40.18 8.29
N HIS A 129 26.83 41.03 7.42
CA HIS A 129 28.06 41.77 7.61
C HIS A 129 27.75 43.14 8.21
#